data_AF-A0A2A5D856-F1
#
_entry.id   AF-A0A2A5D856-F1
#
_cell.length_a   1.000
_cell.length_b   1.000
_cell.length_c   1.000
_cell.angle_alpha   90.00
_cell.angle_beta   90.00
_cell.angle_gamma   90.00
#
_symmetry.space_group_name_H-M   'P 1'
#
loop_
_entity.id
_entity.type
_entity.pdbx_description
1 polymer ?
#
loop_
_entity_poly.entity_id
_entity_poly.type
_entity_poly.pdbx_seq_one_letter_code
_entity_poly.pdbx_strand_id
1 'polypeptide(L)'
;MEALNFADSIDYFLDRHAKERLIAKGYISEYTQENYAGHLRRLGRYVSESICKTKHPKNWSKKNADERKEDVDIQFEKIEILDITRDLVEDYLVERSKSNKKPTTLNAELYCYRSYFKLLSKRFSNIENILDGLERARFKRTESKHLVENHVERLLDYLLNLDRTDPYQSRNGIFLDVLIKTGCRISECLNLKLESIVYREEMIACVFFGKGGKVREVPLPYHLDGKVINNNIIFKENINEYIELHRKHFLKGKDSPHLLLSNRGNRWSDDQARIMFNSVMATLDLTTYNYTPHSLRHSVATHLLYKGVPEREVATILGHASPTVTNQIYSHTEGSKIQRGMTFGF
;
A
#
# COMPACT_ATOMS: atom_id res chain seq x y z
N MET A 1 30.32 -9.91 -28.08
CA MET A 1 29.52 -9.46 -26.93
C MET A 1 28.18 -9.05 -27.47
N GLU A 2 27.11 -9.73 -27.09
CA GLU A 2 25.76 -9.34 -27.56
C GLU A 2 25.42 -7.96 -27.03
N ALA A 3 24.97 -7.08 -27.93
CA ALA A 3 24.42 -5.78 -27.56
C ALA A 3 23.14 -6.04 -26.75
N LEU A 4 23.12 -5.59 -25.49
CA LEU A 4 21.94 -5.69 -24.64
C LEU A 4 21.01 -4.53 -24.98
N ASN A 5 19.87 -4.84 -25.60
CA ASN A 5 18.85 -3.83 -25.87
C ASN A 5 17.99 -3.52 -24.62
N PHE A 6 17.24 -2.42 -24.69
CA PHE A 6 16.44 -1.93 -23.58
C PHE A 6 15.26 -2.85 -23.21
N ALA A 7 14.68 -3.57 -24.17
CA ALA A 7 13.61 -4.53 -23.91
C ALA A 7 14.14 -5.73 -23.09
N ASP A 8 15.19 -6.38 -23.59
CA ASP A 8 15.78 -7.57 -22.98
C ASP A 8 16.36 -7.28 -21.59
N SER A 9 16.86 -6.07 -21.37
CA SER A 9 17.36 -5.63 -20.07
C SER A 9 16.25 -5.35 -19.05
N ILE A 10 15.08 -4.85 -19.48
CA ILE A 10 13.89 -4.77 -18.62
C ILE A 10 13.45 -6.17 -18.23
N ASP A 11 13.32 -7.08 -19.20
CA ASP A 11 12.89 -8.45 -18.94
C ASP A 11 13.89 -9.15 -18.02
N TYR A 12 15.19 -8.98 -18.23
CA TYR A 12 16.22 -9.47 -17.32
C TYR A 12 16.06 -8.92 -15.88
N PHE A 13 15.80 -7.63 -15.73
CA PHE A 13 15.62 -7.00 -14.42
C PHE A 13 14.37 -7.50 -13.70
N LEU A 14 13.24 -7.55 -14.41
CA LEU A 14 11.97 -8.04 -13.86
C LEU A 14 12.04 -9.53 -13.55
N ASP A 15 12.66 -10.32 -14.42
CA ASP A 15 12.90 -11.74 -14.23
C ASP A 15 13.82 -11.99 -13.04
N ARG A 16 14.88 -11.21 -12.82
CA ARG A 16 15.70 -11.32 -11.60
C ARG A 16 14.93 -10.99 -10.33
N HIS A 17 14.13 -9.93 -10.36
CA HIS A 17 13.25 -9.59 -9.23
C HIS A 17 12.19 -10.68 -8.95
N ALA A 18 11.75 -11.42 -9.97
CA ALA A 18 10.87 -12.59 -9.82
C ALA A 18 11.62 -13.88 -9.41
N LYS A 19 12.67 -14.26 -10.13
CA LYS A 19 13.43 -15.53 -10.03
C LYS A 19 14.36 -15.61 -8.83
N GLU A 20 14.83 -14.50 -8.25
CA GLU A 20 15.63 -14.56 -7.00
C GLU A 20 14.82 -14.99 -5.76
N ARG A 21 13.59 -15.49 -5.98
CA ARG A 21 12.63 -15.91 -4.95
C ARG A 21 12.33 -14.76 -3.99
N LEU A 22 12.50 -13.50 -4.39
CA LEU A 22 12.18 -12.37 -3.52
C LEU A 22 10.66 -12.27 -3.28
N ILE A 23 9.85 -12.61 -4.27
CA ILE A 23 8.39 -12.70 -4.11
C ILE A 23 8.02 -13.93 -3.28
N ALA A 24 8.54 -15.11 -3.63
CA ALA A 24 8.30 -16.35 -2.88
C ALA A 24 8.80 -16.30 -1.42
N LYS A 25 9.86 -15.53 -1.13
CA LYS A 25 10.39 -15.28 0.22
C LYS A 25 9.76 -14.05 0.88
N GLY A 26 8.81 -13.37 0.24
CA GLY A 26 8.08 -12.23 0.79
C GLY A 26 8.89 -10.92 0.92
N TYR A 27 10.04 -10.80 0.27
CA TYR A 27 10.86 -9.59 0.24
C TYR A 27 10.31 -8.50 -0.67
N ILE A 28 9.59 -8.85 -1.75
CA ILE A 28 8.97 -7.91 -2.69
C ILE A 28 7.57 -8.42 -3.04
N SER A 29 6.57 -7.53 -3.17
CA SER A 29 5.22 -7.91 -3.63
C SER A 29 5.11 -7.85 -5.15
N GLU A 30 4.23 -8.64 -5.75
CA GLU A 30 3.88 -8.59 -7.20
C GLU A 30 3.54 -7.15 -7.63
N TYR A 31 2.76 -6.42 -6.83
CA TYR A 31 2.46 -5.00 -7.04
C TYR A 31 3.71 -4.11 -7.17
N THR A 32 4.79 -4.40 -6.44
CA THR A 32 6.04 -3.63 -6.56
C THR A 32 6.74 -3.93 -7.88
N GLN A 33 6.68 -5.17 -8.35
CA GLN A 33 7.25 -5.56 -9.63
C GLN A 33 6.49 -4.91 -10.80
N GLU A 34 5.16 -4.89 -10.75
CA GLU A 34 4.32 -4.18 -11.72
C GLU A 34 4.62 -2.68 -11.76
N ASN A 35 4.79 -2.05 -10.59
CA ASN A 35 5.20 -0.65 -10.52
C ASN A 35 6.57 -0.42 -11.18
N TYR A 36 7.55 -1.28 -10.91
CA TYR A 36 8.87 -1.20 -11.55
C TYR A 36 8.79 -1.34 -13.07
N ALA A 37 8.04 -2.33 -13.56
CA ALA A 37 7.79 -2.49 -14.99
C ALA A 37 7.17 -1.23 -15.59
N GLY A 38 6.17 -0.65 -14.93
CA GLY A 38 5.54 0.60 -15.35
C GLY A 38 6.50 1.80 -15.37
N HIS A 39 7.38 1.93 -14.36
CA HIS A 39 8.38 2.99 -14.31
C HIS A 39 9.41 2.85 -15.45
N LEU A 40 9.90 1.63 -15.70
CA LEU A 40 10.90 1.36 -16.74
C LEU A 40 10.33 1.54 -18.15
N ARG A 41 9.09 1.10 -18.41
CA ARG A 41 8.40 1.35 -19.69
C ARG A 41 8.25 2.84 -19.97
N ARG A 42 7.92 3.65 -18.95
CA ARG A 42 7.81 5.11 -19.10
C ARG A 42 9.16 5.76 -19.42
N LEU A 43 10.23 5.34 -18.74
CA LEU A 43 11.58 5.81 -19.05
C LEU A 43 11.95 5.44 -20.49
N GLY A 44 11.72 4.18 -20.87
CA GLY A 44 12.00 3.70 -22.21
C GLY A 44 11.26 4.47 -23.29
N ARG A 45 9.99 4.84 -23.08
CA ARG A 45 9.23 5.65 -24.04
C ARG A 45 9.92 6.98 -24.30
N TYR A 46 10.31 7.68 -23.23
CA TYR A 46 11.03 8.95 -23.34
C TYR A 46 12.38 8.80 -24.05
N VAL A 47 13.14 7.78 -23.65
CA VAL A 47 14.45 7.45 -24.23
C VAL A 47 14.30 7.13 -25.73
N SER A 48 13.30 6.32 -26.09
CA SER A 48 12.98 5.98 -27.48
C SER A 48 12.65 7.22 -28.29
N GLU A 49 11.77 8.09 -27.78
CA GLU A 49 11.43 9.33 -28.47
C GLU A 49 12.65 10.23 -28.67
N SER A 50 13.53 10.33 -27.68
CA SER A 50 14.71 11.20 -27.71
C SER A 50 15.81 10.66 -28.63
N ILE A 51 16.06 9.35 -28.60
CA ILE A 51 17.05 8.68 -29.45
C ILE A 51 16.54 8.56 -30.89
N CYS A 52 15.27 8.24 -31.11
CA CYS A 52 14.71 8.15 -32.47
C CYS A 52 14.68 9.53 -33.15
N LYS A 53 14.39 10.61 -32.41
CA LYS A 53 14.48 11.99 -32.95
C LYS A 53 15.90 12.34 -33.41
N THR A 54 16.93 11.83 -32.75
CA THR A 54 18.33 12.19 -33.02
C THR A 54 19.00 11.25 -34.03
N LYS A 55 18.83 9.92 -33.89
CA LYS A 55 19.48 8.91 -34.75
C LYS A 55 18.65 8.48 -35.98
N HIS A 56 17.32 8.56 -35.92
CA HIS A 56 16.42 8.06 -36.99
C HIS A 56 15.26 9.02 -37.34
N PRO A 57 15.55 10.28 -37.70
CA PRO A 57 14.53 11.33 -37.84
C PRO A 57 13.48 11.05 -38.92
N LYS A 58 13.82 10.26 -39.97
CA LYS A 58 12.89 9.90 -41.06
C LYS A 58 11.78 8.93 -40.63
N ASN A 59 11.96 8.21 -39.52
CA ASN A 59 10.99 7.24 -39.00
C ASN A 59 10.10 7.84 -37.90
N TRP A 60 10.30 9.12 -37.55
CA TRP A 60 9.57 9.79 -36.49
C TRP A 60 8.46 10.68 -37.08
N SER A 61 7.19 10.36 -36.80
CA SER A 61 6.06 11.22 -37.18
C SER A 61 5.47 11.90 -35.94
N LYS A 62 5.18 13.22 -36.04
CA LYS A 62 4.51 14.01 -34.99
C LYS A 62 3.15 13.43 -34.56
N LYS A 63 2.53 12.57 -35.40
CA LYS A 63 1.26 11.89 -35.08
C LYS A 63 1.36 10.95 -33.88
N ASN A 64 2.57 10.50 -33.53
CA ASN A 64 2.83 9.61 -32.39
C ASN A 64 2.91 10.37 -31.03
N ALA A 65 3.01 11.70 -31.03
CA ALA A 65 3.17 12.50 -29.81
C ALA A 65 1.82 12.93 -29.19
N ASP A 66 0.78 13.13 -30.00
CA ASP A 66 -0.53 13.62 -29.55
C ASP A 66 -1.50 12.49 -29.17
N GLU A 67 -1.33 11.29 -29.73
CA GLU A 67 -2.10 10.11 -29.30
C GLU A 67 -1.40 9.45 -28.11
N ARG A 68 -1.77 9.84 -26.89
CA ARG A 68 -1.42 9.13 -25.64
C ARG A 68 -2.08 7.74 -25.56
N LYS A 69 -2.01 6.95 -26.62
CA LYS A 69 -2.39 5.53 -26.60
C LYS A 69 -1.22 4.76 -26.02
N GLU A 70 -1.51 3.87 -25.08
CA GLU A 70 -0.49 3.09 -24.37
C GLU A 70 0.28 2.11 -25.27
N ASP A 71 -0.17 1.91 -26.52
CA ASP A 71 0.34 0.93 -27.48
C ASP A 71 0.89 1.53 -28.79
N VAL A 72 1.52 2.71 -28.77
CA VAL A 72 2.28 3.16 -29.94
C VAL A 72 3.57 2.35 -29.99
N ASP A 73 3.75 1.53 -31.02
CA ASP A 73 4.87 0.65 -31.34
C ASP A 73 6.25 1.27 -30.99
N ILE A 74 6.69 1.09 -29.74
CA ILE A 74 7.97 1.58 -29.23
C ILE A 74 9.00 0.53 -29.57
N GLN A 75 9.92 0.84 -30.47
CA GLN A 75 10.98 -0.08 -30.89
C GLN A 75 12.09 -0.15 -29.83
N PHE A 76 11.73 -0.64 -28.64
CA PHE A 76 12.65 -0.83 -27.51
C PHE A 76 13.83 -1.73 -27.89
N GLU A 77 13.62 -2.65 -28.83
CA GLU A 77 14.62 -3.58 -29.36
C GLU A 77 15.73 -2.87 -30.15
N LYS A 78 15.48 -1.63 -30.61
CA LYS A 78 16.46 -0.81 -31.35
C LYS A 78 17.26 0.14 -30.47
N ILE A 79 17.01 0.15 -29.17
CA ILE A 79 17.72 0.99 -28.21
C ILE A 79 18.71 0.12 -27.47
N GLU A 80 19.98 0.35 -27.68
CA GLU A 80 21.02 -0.28 -26.86
C GLU A 80 21.05 0.38 -25.48
N ILE A 81 21.31 -0.39 -24.41
CA ILE A 81 21.45 0.19 -23.06
C ILE A 81 22.52 1.27 -23.01
N LEU A 82 23.58 1.12 -23.79
CA LEU A 82 24.69 2.07 -23.85
C LEU A 82 24.28 3.42 -24.44
N ASP A 83 23.17 3.50 -25.17
CA ASP A 83 22.63 4.76 -25.67
C ASP A 83 21.88 5.57 -24.59
N ILE A 84 21.61 4.96 -23.42
CA ILE A 84 20.93 5.62 -22.32
C ILE A 84 21.96 6.28 -21.43
N THR A 85 22.09 7.60 -21.55
CA THR A 85 23.03 8.40 -20.77
C THR A 85 22.40 8.94 -19.49
N ARG A 86 23.24 9.36 -18.53
CA ARG A 86 22.80 10.05 -17.31
C ARG A 86 21.93 11.26 -17.66
N ASP A 87 22.40 12.11 -18.56
CA ASP A 87 21.73 13.35 -18.96
C ASP A 87 20.32 13.07 -19.49
N LEU A 88 20.16 12.01 -20.28
CA LEU A 88 18.85 11.63 -20.82
C LEU A 88 17.86 11.21 -19.72
N VAL A 89 18.35 10.54 -18.67
CA VAL A 89 17.52 10.19 -17.50
C VAL A 89 17.24 11.42 -16.64
N GLU A 90 18.19 12.34 -16.50
CA GLU A 90 18.00 13.60 -15.76
C GLU A 90 16.97 14.50 -16.45
N ASP A 91 17.07 14.66 -17.78
CA ASP A 91 16.10 15.40 -18.60
C ASP A 91 14.70 14.81 -18.48
N TYR A 92 14.59 13.48 -18.52
CA TYR A 92 13.34 12.76 -18.26
C TYR A 92 12.78 13.12 -16.88
N LEU A 93 13.59 13.05 -15.82
CA LEU A 93 13.16 13.34 -14.46
C LEU A 93 12.74 14.82 -14.30
N VAL A 94 13.42 15.74 -14.98
CA VAL A 94 13.05 17.16 -15.03
C VAL A 94 11.69 17.33 -15.72
N GLU A 95 11.47 16.72 -16.87
CA GLU A 95 10.17 16.76 -17.56
C GLU A 95 9.06 16.15 -16.69
N ARG A 96 9.34 15.04 -16.01
CA ARG A 96 8.42 14.39 -15.07
C ARG A 96 8.10 15.30 -13.89
N SER A 97 9.07 16.07 -13.39
CA SER A 97 8.83 17.03 -12.31
C SER A 97 7.84 18.13 -12.69
N LYS A 98 7.79 18.52 -13.98
CA LYS A 98 6.83 19.51 -14.52
C LYS A 98 5.39 18.99 -14.53
N SER A 99 5.17 17.67 -14.46
CA SER A 99 3.84 17.04 -14.60
C SER A 99 2.92 17.09 -13.35
N ASN A 100 3.13 18.05 -12.44
CA ASN A 100 2.40 18.22 -11.17
C ASN A 100 2.31 16.93 -10.31
N LYS A 101 3.30 16.03 -10.45
CA LYS A 101 3.38 14.78 -9.69
C LYS A 101 3.99 15.01 -8.32
N LYS A 102 3.56 14.21 -7.34
CA LYS A 102 4.13 14.26 -5.98
C LYS A 102 5.62 13.85 -6.03
N PRO A 103 6.52 14.56 -5.33
CA PRO A 103 7.93 14.21 -5.24
C PRO A 103 8.20 12.77 -4.74
N THR A 104 7.31 12.20 -3.93
CA THR A 104 7.37 10.79 -3.51
C THR A 104 7.29 9.82 -4.68
N THR A 105 6.47 10.12 -5.69
CA THR A 105 6.35 9.32 -6.90
C THR A 105 7.62 9.41 -7.75
N LEU A 106 8.20 10.62 -7.87
CA LEU A 106 9.46 10.83 -8.58
C LEU A 106 10.63 10.11 -7.90
N ASN A 107 10.68 10.12 -6.56
CA ASN A 107 11.72 9.41 -5.81
C ASN A 107 11.55 7.88 -5.89
N ALA A 108 10.32 7.37 -6.00
CA ALA A 108 10.07 5.94 -6.26
C ALA A 108 10.54 5.53 -7.67
N GLU A 109 10.27 6.37 -8.68
CA GLU A 109 10.80 6.22 -10.05
C GLU A 109 12.34 6.18 -10.03
N LEU A 110 12.97 7.17 -9.41
CA LEU A 110 14.42 7.24 -9.28
C LEU A 110 15.02 6.04 -8.53
N TYR A 111 14.34 5.53 -7.49
CA TYR A 111 14.79 4.32 -6.80
C TYR A 111 14.74 3.09 -7.72
N CYS A 112 13.66 2.94 -8.50
CA CYS A 112 13.55 1.89 -9.51
C CYS A 112 14.71 1.98 -10.51
N TYR A 113 14.97 3.16 -11.08
CA TYR A 113 16.04 3.34 -12.07
C TYR A 113 17.43 3.08 -11.48
N ARG A 114 17.70 3.50 -10.23
CA ARG A 114 18.97 3.14 -9.56
C ARG A 114 19.13 1.66 -9.34
N SER A 115 18.07 0.98 -8.90
CA SER A 115 18.07 -0.47 -8.72
C SER A 115 18.34 -1.18 -10.05
N TYR A 116 17.74 -0.67 -11.12
CA TYR A 116 17.89 -1.16 -12.49
C TYR A 116 19.33 -1.07 -12.99
N PHE A 117 19.91 0.14 -13.07
CA PHE A 117 21.28 0.32 -13.57
C PHE A 117 22.33 -0.34 -12.68
N LYS A 118 22.12 -0.39 -11.36
CA LYS A 118 22.98 -1.13 -10.44
C LYS A 118 22.95 -2.64 -10.68
N LEU A 119 21.81 -3.21 -11.06
CA LEU A 119 21.73 -4.64 -11.39
C LEU A 119 22.46 -4.92 -12.71
N LEU A 120 22.21 -4.09 -13.73
CA LEU A 120 22.84 -4.25 -15.04
C LEU A 120 24.37 -4.13 -14.93
N SER A 121 24.87 -3.13 -14.20
CA SER A 121 26.32 -2.92 -14.05
C SER A 121 27.04 -4.04 -13.30
N LYS A 122 26.32 -4.79 -12.45
CA LYS A 122 26.86 -5.99 -11.79
C LYS A 122 26.93 -7.19 -12.73
N ARG A 123 26.03 -7.27 -13.71
CA ARG A 123 25.90 -8.45 -14.59
C ARG A 123 26.73 -8.31 -15.86
N PHE A 124 26.76 -7.11 -16.42
CA PHE A 124 27.35 -6.79 -17.72
C PHE A 124 28.51 -5.84 -17.49
N SER A 125 29.74 -6.31 -17.77
CA SER A 125 30.98 -5.58 -17.47
C SER A 125 31.15 -4.28 -18.28
N ASN A 126 30.44 -4.15 -19.39
CA ASN A 126 30.45 -2.98 -20.26
C ASN A 126 29.36 -1.95 -19.91
N ILE A 127 28.54 -2.20 -18.89
CA ILE A 127 27.48 -1.29 -18.46
C ILE A 127 27.88 -0.67 -17.13
N GLU A 128 27.95 0.65 -17.07
CA GLU A 128 28.19 1.38 -15.83
C GLU A 128 26.86 1.77 -15.15
N ASN A 129 26.89 1.99 -13.85
CA ASN A 129 25.73 2.54 -13.14
C ASN A 129 25.65 4.05 -13.34
N ILE A 130 25.01 4.47 -14.43
CA ILE A 130 24.91 5.89 -14.82
C ILE A 130 24.19 6.76 -13.78
N LEU A 131 23.45 6.19 -12.82
CA LEU A 131 22.68 6.94 -11.80
C LEU A 131 23.32 6.90 -10.41
N ASP A 132 24.55 6.43 -10.28
CA ASP A 132 25.27 6.48 -9.01
C ASP A 132 25.57 7.93 -8.58
N GLY A 133 25.40 8.23 -7.30
CA GLY A 133 25.64 9.58 -6.76
C GLY A 133 24.62 10.67 -7.13
N LEU A 134 23.61 10.39 -7.98
CA LEU A 134 22.56 11.37 -8.30
C LEU A 134 21.85 11.79 -6.99
N GLU A 135 21.54 13.09 -6.80
CA GLU A 135 20.82 13.53 -5.60
C GLU A 135 19.33 13.17 -5.66
N ARG A 136 18.69 12.99 -4.51
CA ARG A 136 17.23 12.78 -4.44
C ARG A 136 16.54 14.13 -4.41
N ALA A 137 15.37 14.22 -5.04
CA ALA A 137 14.51 15.40 -4.87
C ALA A 137 14.14 15.54 -3.39
N ARG A 138 14.55 16.66 -2.76
CA ARG A 138 14.21 16.99 -1.37
C ARG A 138 12.72 17.32 -1.29
N PHE A 139 12.03 16.82 -0.28
CA PHE A 139 10.62 17.16 -0.05
C PHE A 139 10.31 17.30 1.43
N LYS A 140 9.39 18.22 1.76
CA LYS A 140 8.73 18.22 3.06
C LYS A 140 7.89 16.96 3.16
N ARG A 141 8.23 16.11 4.12
CA ARG A 141 7.49 14.89 4.41
C ARG A 141 6.08 15.28 4.83
N THR A 142 5.07 14.87 4.06
CA THR A 142 3.67 15.11 4.43
C THR A 142 3.35 14.26 5.64
N GLU A 143 2.76 14.86 6.67
CA GLU A 143 2.32 14.14 7.84
C GLU A 143 1.25 13.10 7.48
N SER A 144 1.34 11.94 8.12
CA SER A 144 0.34 10.89 7.96
C SER A 144 -1.00 11.36 8.50
N LYS A 145 -2.02 11.33 7.64
CA LYS A 145 -3.39 11.67 8.02
C LYS A 145 -3.97 10.61 8.95
N HIS A 146 -4.46 11.03 10.10
CA HIS A 146 -5.25 10.23 11.04
C HIS A 146 -6.65 10.84 11.19
N LEU A 147 -7.63 10.02 11.57
CA LEU A 147 -8.98 10.50 11.86
C LEU A 147 -8.94 11.30 13.15
N VAL A 148 -9.60 12.46 13.16
CA VAL A 148 -9.86 13.21 14.39
C VAL A 148 -10.99 12.56 15.19
N GLU A 149 -11.11 12.89 16.47
CA GLU A 149 -11.98 12.20 17.44
C GLU A 149 -13.43 12.06 16.97
N ASN A 150 -14.03 13.18 16.59
CA ASN A 150 -15.39 13.24 16.06
C ASN A 150 -15.58 12.41 14.78
N HIS A 151 -14.54 12.17 13.97
CA HIS A 151 -14.65 11.30 12.79
C HIS A 151 -14.57 9.82 13.16
N VAL A 152 -13.84 9.48 14.21
CA VAL A 152 -13.84 8.12 14.76
C VAL A 152 -15.21 7.81 15.33
N GLU A 153 -15.80 8.72 16.12
CA GLU A 153 -17.16 8.59 16.65
C GLU A 153 -18.19 8.34 15.53
N ARG A 154 -18.17 9.17 14.48
CA ARG A 154 -19.06 8.99 13.31
C ARG A 154 -18.89 7.63 12.63
N LEU A 155 -17.65 7.11 12.55
CA LEU A 155 -17.38 5.79 12.00
C LEU A 155 -17.92 4.68 12.92
N LEU A 156 -17.76 4.82 14.23
CA LEU A 156 -18.29 3.86 15.20
C LEU A 156 -19.82 3.86 15.22
N ASP A 157 -20.45 5.03 15.20
CA ASP A 157 -21.91 5.17 15.09
C ASP A 157 -22.42 4.52 13.80
N TYR A 158 -21.73 4.72 12.67
CA TYR A 158 -22.04 4.04 11.43
C TYR A 158 -21.99 2.52 11.59
N LEU A 159 -20.95 1.97 12.25
CA LEU A 159 -20.81 0.52 12.46
C LEU A 159 -21.90 -0.06 13.36
N LEU A 160 -22.37 0.71 14.34
CA LEU A 160 -23.47 0.34 15.23
C LEU A 160 -24.83 0.32 14.52
N ASN A 161 -25.02 1.18 13.51
CA ASN A 161 -26.28 1.33 12.77
C ASN A 161 -26.32 0.57 11.43
N LEU A 162 -25.33 -0.28 11.14
CA LEU A 162 -25.34 -1.12 9.95
C LEU A 162 -26.50 -2.13 10.00
N ASP A 163 -27.20 -2.31 8.88
CA ASP A 163 -28.11 -3.45 8.72
C ASP A 163 -27.29 -4.72 8.50
N ARG A 164 -27.05 -5.45 9.58
CA ARG A 164 -26.24 -6.69 9.57
C ARG A 164 -26.96 -7.87 8.92
N THR A 165 -28.27 -7.76 8.65
CA THR A 165 -29.02 -8.80 7.91
C THR A 165 -28.64 -8.83 6.43
N ASP A 166 -28.20 -7.69 5.87
CA ASP A 166 -27.64 -7.61 4.53
C ASP A 166 -26.20 -8.18 4.51
N PRO A 167 -25.91 -9.21 3.67
CA PRO A 167 -24.59 -9.81 3.62
C PRO A 167 -23.45 -8.83 3.27
N TYR A 168 -23.73 -7.78 2.49
CA TYR A 168 -22.72 -6.81 2.09
C TYR A 168 -22.36 -5.88 3.24
N GLN A 169 -23.36 -5.34 3.93
CA GLN A 169 -23.17 -4.51 5.12
C GLN A 169 -22.50 -5.29 6.25
N SER A 170 -22.90 -6.55 6.46
CA SER A 170 -22.23 -7.45 7.41
C SER A 170 -20.74 -7.60 7.07
N ARG A 171 -20.39 -7.99 5.83
CA ARG A 171 -18.98 -8.09 5.37
C ARG A 171 -18.21 -6.79 5.53
N ASN A 172 -18.79 -5.68 5.09
CA ASN A 172 -18.15 -4.37 5.07
C ASN A 172 -17.89 -3.87 6.50
N GLY A 173 -18.84 -4.11 7.42
CA GLY A 173 -18.70 -3.80 8.83
C GLY A 173 -17.59 -4.62 9.49
N ILE A 174 -17.50 -5.93 9.23
CA ILE A 174 -16.39 -6.76 9.75
C ILE A 174 -15.03 -6.24 9.28
N PHE A 175 -14.92 -5.85 8.01
CA PHE A 175 -13.68 -5.26 7.49
C PHE A 175 -13.29 -3.97 8.24
N LEU A 176 -14.23 -3.07 8.45
CA LEU A 176 -13.98 -1.81 9.16
C LEU A 176 -13.68 -2.03 10.65
N ASP A 177 -14.45 -2.91 11.32
CA ASP A 177 -14.24 -3.29 12.72
C ASP A 177 -12.83 -3.85 12.94
N VAL A 178 -12.39 -4.79 12.09
CA VAL A 178 -11.04 -5.34 12.18
C VAL A 178 -9.98 -4.24 12.02
N LEU A 179 -10.14 -3.33 11.05
CA LEU A 179 -9.17 -2.25 10.84
C LEU A 179 -9.08 -1.29 12.03
N ILE A 180 -10.22 -0.80 12.53
CA ILE A 180 -10.23 0.21 13.60
C ILE A 180 -9.88 -0.39 14.97
N LYS A 181 -10.21 -1.67 15.22
CA LYS A 181 -9.91 -2.32 16.51
C LYS A 181 -8.51 -2.92 16.60
N THR A 182 -7.83 -3.19 15.48
CA THR A 182 -6.47 -3.79 15.48
C THR A 182 -5.38 -2.89 14.93
N GLY A 183 -5.71 -1.87 14.13
CA GLY A 183 -4.73 -1.08 13.39
C GLY A 183 -3.91 -1.90 12.36
N CYS A 184 -4.39 -3.08 11.95
CA CYS A 184 -3.72 -3.87 10.92
C CYS A 184 -3.68 -3.14 9.56
N ARG A 185 -2.78 -3.57 8.68
CA ARG A 185 -2.77 -3.09 7.29
C ARG A 185 -3.96 -3.69 6.54
N ILE A 186 -4.48 -2.96 5.55
CA ILE A 186 -5.53 -3.49 4.65
C ILE A 186 -5.15 -4.86 4.07
N SER A 187 -3.91 -5.03 3.62
CA SER A 187 -3.43 -6.30 3.09
C SER A 187 -3.45 -7.42 4.13
N GLU A 188 -3.21 -7.12 5.41
CA GLU A 188 -3.26 -8.10 6.49
C GLU A 188 -4.72 -8.47 6.80
N CYS A 189 -5.61 -7.47 6.89
CA CYS A 189 -7.06 -7.66 7.08
C CYS A 189 -7.67 -8.53 5.98
N LEU A 190 -7.42 -8.21 4.70
CA LEU A 190 -7.97 -8.95 3.57
C LEU A 190 -7.38 -10.36 3.41
N ASN A 191 -6.23 -10.63 4.03
CA ASN A 191 -5.61 -11.96 4.03
C ASN A 191 -5.97 -12.79 5.26
N LEU A 192 -6.71 -12.25 6.24
CA LEU A 192 -7.20 -13.05 7.37
C LEU A 192 -7.95 -14.26 6.85
N LYS A 193 -7.63 -15.41 7.44
CA LYS A 193 -8.35 -16.66 7.22
C LYS A 193 -9.22 -16.96 8.44
N LEU A 194 -10.17 -17.88 8.28
CA LEU A 194 -11.00 -18.37 9.40
C LEU A 194 -10.13 -18.92 10.54
N GLU A 195 -9.08 -19.68 10.21
CA GLU A 195 -8.09 -20.20 11.18
C GLU A 195 -7.29 -19.12 11.93
N SER A 196 -7.27 -17.89 11.39
CA SER A 196 -6.59 -16.76 12.01
C SER A 196 -7.44 -16.06 13.08
N ILE A 197 -8.68 -16.49 13.28
CA ILE A 197 -9.58 -16.00 14.31
C ILE A 197 -9.52 -16.96 15.50
N VAL A 198 -8.88 -16.51 16.57
CA VAL A 198 -8.68 -17.29 17.79
C VAL A 198 -9.75 -16.92 18.80
N TYR A 199 -10.57 -17.89 19.18
CA TYR A 199 -11.58 -17.71 20.21
C TYR A 199 -11.03 -18.08 21.58
N ARG A 200 -11.21 -17.18 22.55
CA ARG A 200 -11.02 -17.41 23.98
C ARG A 200 -12.34 -17.13 24.70
N GLU A 201 -12.46 -17.50 25.97
CA GLU A 201 -13.73 -17.43 26.71
C GLU A 201 -14.42 -16.06 26.56
N GLU A 202 -13.70 -14.97 26.85
CA GLU A 202 -14.26 -13.60 26.84
C GLU A 202 -13.78 -12.72 25.68
N MET A 203 -12.95 -13.24 24.78
CA MET A 203 -12.27 -12.42 23.76
C MET A 203 -12.00 -13.18 22.47
N ILE A 204 -11.86 -12.42 21.38
CA ILE A 204 -11.35 -12.93 20.09
C ILE A 204 -9.93 -12.38 19.91
N ALA A 205 -9.06 -13.07 19.19
CA ALA A 205 -7.82 -12.50 18.69
C ALA A 205 -7.67 -12.77 17.20
N CYS A 206 -7.04 -11.83 16.50
CA CYS A 206 -6.68 -11.98 15.09
C CYS A 206 -5.18 -12.22 14.95
N VAL A 207 -4.81 -13.27 14.23
CA VAL A 207 -3.42 -13.58 13.90
C VAL A 207 -3.07 -12.99 12.53
N PHE A 208 -2.12 -12.06 12.51
CA PHE A 208 -1.68 -11.37 11.30
C PHE A 208 -0.31 -11.85 10.85
N PHE A 209 -0.20 -12.09 9.54
CA PHE A 209 1.05 -12.45 8.87
C PHE A 209 1.59 -11.24 8.12
N GLY A 210 2.71 -10.71 8.59
CA GLY A 210 3.42 -9.56 8.03
C GLY A 210 4.55 -9.95 7.07
N LYS A 211 5.18 -8.92 6.50
CA LYS A 211 6.31 -9.07 5.57
C LYS A 211 7.48 -9.81 6.24
N GLY A 212 8.11 -10.72 5.50
CA GLY A 212 9.25 -11.52 5.98
C GLY A 212 8.87 -12.62 6.98
N GLY A 213 7.61 -13.09 6.94
CA GLY A 213 7.15 -14.20 7.79
C GLY A 213 6.89 -13.81 9.26
N LYS A 214 6.86 -12.52 9.59
CA LYS A 214 6.56 -12.06 10.95
C LYS A 214 5.10 -12.33 11.28
N VAL A 215 4.85 -12.99 12.40
CA VAL A 215 3.51 -13.28 12.91
C VAL A 215 3.25 -12.43 14.15
N ARG A 216 2.04 -11.90 14.30
CA ARG A 216 1.58 -11.28 15.54
C ARG A 216 0.11 -11.62 15.79
N GLU A 217 -0.21 -11.86 17.05
CA GLU A 217 -1.58 -12.00 17.52
C GLU A 217 -2.00 -10.67 18.14
N VAL A 218 -3.17 -10.16 17.75
CA VAL A 218 -3.75 -8.95 18.32
C VAL A 218 -5.10 -9.33 18.94
N PRO A 219 -5.22 -9.27 20.27
CA PRO A 219 -6.49 -9.51 20.92
C PRO A 219 -7.49 -8.40 20.58
N LEU A 220 -8.77 -8.76 20.49
CA LEU A 220 -9.90 -7.92 20.19
C LEU A 220 -10.86 -7.96 21.37
N PRO A 221 -11.08 -6.81 22.04
CA PRO A 221 -10.59 -5.48 21.70
C PRO A 221 -9.15 -5.34 22.17
N TYR A 222 -8.36 -4.56 21.45
CA TYR A 222 -7.07 -4.12 21.95
C TYR A 222 -7.25 -2.73 22.60
N HIS A 223 -7.85 -2.66 23.79
CA HIS A 223 -7.92 -1.41 24.58
C HIS A 223 -7.75 -1.70 26.08
N LEU A 224 -6.87 -0.91 26.71
CA LEU A 224 -6.32 -1.13 28.05
C LEU A 224 -7.20 -0.63 29.21
N ASP A 225 -8.33 0.03 28.94
CA ASP A 225 -9.22 0.52 29.99
C ASP A 225 -10.52 -0.29 29.93
N GLY A 226 -10.74 -1.16 30.92
CA GLY A 226 -11.81 -2.17 31.03
C GLY A 226 -13.27 -1.69 31.01
N LYS A 227 -13.60 -0.63 30.27
CA LYS A 227 -14.96 -0.23 29.87
C LYS A 227 -15.41 -0.86 28.55
N VAL A 228 -14.49 -1.44 27.78
CA VAL A 228 -14.76 -2.10 26.48
C VAL A 228 -15.24 -3.54 26.71
N ILE A 229 -16.31 -3.76 27.48
CA ILE A 229 -16.90 -5.09 27.63
C ILE A 229 -18.06 -5.26 26.62
N ASN A 230 -18.90 -4.23 26.45
CA ASN A 230 -20.07 -4.32 25.58
C ASN A 230 -19.73 -4.39 24.08
N ASN A 231 -18.69 -3.68 23.63
CA ASN A 231 -18.28 -3.70 22.22
C ASN A 231 -17.63 -5.04 21.78
N ASN A 232 -17.21 -5.88 22.73
CA ASN A 232 -16.55 -7.17 22.42
C ASN A 232 -17.56 -8.25 22.10
N ILE A 233 -18.60 -8.28 22.93
CA ILE A 233 -19.74 -9.17 22.75
C ILE A 233 -20.35 -8.85 21.38
N ILE A 234 -20.60 -7.57 21.10
CA ILE A 234 -21.13 -7.13 19.81
C ILE A 234 -20.20 -7.51 18.65
N PHE A 235 -18.87 -7.31 18.76
CA PHE A 235 -17.96 -7.72 17.68
C PHE A 235 -17.91 -9.24 17.49
N LYS A 236 -17.86 -10.01 18.58
CA LYS A 236 -17.87 -11.48 18.58
C LYS A 236 -19.16 -12.02 17.96
N GLU A 237 -20.30 -11.44 18.30
CA GLU A 237 -21.59 -11.74 17.69
C GLU A 237 -21.58 -11.40 16.21
N ASN A 238 -21.20 -10.18 15.83
CA ASN A 238 -21.18 -9.74 14.44
C ASN A 238 -20.26 -10.60 13.56
N ILE A 239 -19.07 -10.96 14.03
CA ILE A 239 -18.13 -11.79 13.24
C ILE A 239 -18.64 -13.22 13.11
N ASN A 240 -19.24 -13.79 14.16
CA ASN A 240 -19.83 -15.12 14.11
C ASN A 240 -21.05 -15.14 13.18
N GLU A 241 -21.94 -14.16 13.30
CA GLU A 241 -23.10 -14.00 12.43
C GLU A 241 -22.65 -13.86 10.96
N TYR A 242 -21.63 -13.04 10.70
CA TYR A 242 -21.04 -12.95 9.37
C TYR A 242 -20.52 -14.31 8.88
N ILE A 243 -19.71 -15.01 9.67
CA ILE A 243 -19.10 -16.29 9.28
C ILE A 243 -20.17 -17.36 9.01
N GLU A 244 -21.18 -17.47 9.87
CA GLU A 244 -22.17 -18.54 9.86
C GLU A 244 -23.33 -18.26 8.88
N LEU A 245 -23.83 -17.03 8.85
CA LEU A 245 -25.06 -16.69 8.12
C LEU A 245 -24.80 -16.00 6.78
N HIS A 246 -23.85 -15.07 6.72
CA HIS A 246 -23.72 -14.17 5.58
C HIS A 246 -22.58 -14.54 4.62
N ARG A 247 -21.48 -15.11 5.11
CA ARG A 247 -20.29 -15.42 4.32
C ARG A 247 -20.60 -16.39 3.17
N LYS A 248 -21.53 -17.33 3.38
CA LYS A 248 -22.00 -18.28 2.36
C LYS A 248 -22.61 -17.61 1.12
N HIS A 249 -23.17 -16.41 1.26
CA HIS A 249 -23.69 -15.60 0.14
C HIS A 249 -22.61 -15.37 -0.93
N PHE A 250 -21.37 -15.19 -0.49
CA PHE A 250 -20.23 -14.85 -1.34
C PHE A 250 -19.49 -16.07 -1.90
N LEU A 251 -19.57 -17.23 -1.24
CA LEU A 251 -18.81 -18.43 -1.63
C LEU A 251 -19.18 -18.95 -3.03
N LYS A 252 -20.45 -18.82 -3.44
CA LYS A 252 -20.95 -19.28 -4.75
C LYS A 252 -20.57 -20.74 -5.06
N GLY A 253 -20.66 -21.62 -4.06
CA GLY A 253 -20.33 -23.05 -4.16
C GLY A 253 -18.83 -23.38 -4.14
N LYS A 254 -17.95 -22.38 -3.95
CA LYS A 254 -16.53 -22.61 -3.73
C LYS A 254 -16.22 -22.78 -2.25
N ASP A 255 -15.13 -23.48 -1.95
CA ASP A 255 -14.47 -23.38 -0.66
C ASP A 255 -13.43 -22.25 -0.70
N SER A 256 -13.30 -21.52 0.40
CA SER A 256 -12.33 -20.44 0.55
C SER A 256 -11.90 -20.34 2.00
N PRO A 257 -10.61 -20.22 2.30
CA PRO A 257 -10.15 -20.06 3.68
C PRO A 257 -10.28 -18.63 4.20
N HIS A 258 -10.44 -17.63 3.32
CA HIS A 258 -10.38 -16.22 3.67
C HIS A 258 -11.62 -15.73 4.40
N LEU A 259 -11.46 -14.94 5.45
CA LEU A 259 -12.57 -14.34 6.19
C LEU A 259 -13.44 -13.48 5.25
N LEU A 260 -12.82 -12.51 4.58
CA LEU A 260 -13.50 -11.53 3.73
C LEU A 260 -13.46 -11.94 2.25
N LEU A 261 -14.64 -12.05 1.65
CA LEU A 261 -14.82 -12.56 0.28
C LEU A 261 -15.35 -11.52 -0.69
N SER A 262 -14.85 -11.57 -1.93
CA SER A 262 -15.45 -10.92 -3.09
C SER A 262 -16.77 -11.59 -3.48
N ASN A 263 -17.56 -10.94 -4.34
CA ASN A 263 -18.84 -11.47 -4.85
C ASN A 263 -18.69 -12.75 -5.71
N ARG A 264 -17.44 -13.18 -5.99
CA ARG A 264 -17.09 -14.37 -6.78
C ARG A 264 -16.47 -15.50 -5.95
N GLY A 265 -16.51 -15.40 -4.63
CA GLY A 265 -16.01 -16.41 -3.68
C GLY A 265 -14.50 -16.38 -3.44
N ASN A 266 -13.76 -15.53 -4.15
CA ASN A 266 -12.32 -15.35 -3.93
C ASN A 266 -12.07 -14.36 -2.79
N ARG A 267 -10.83 -14.33 -2.27
CA ARG A 267 -10.36 -13.26 -1.36
C ARG A 267 -10.78 -11.89 -1.87
N TRP A 268 -11.29 -11.04 -0.99
CA TRP A 268 -11.68 -9.69 -1.37
C TRP A 268 -10.45 -8.85 -1.78
N SER A 269 -10.56 -8.09 -2.88
CA SER A 269 -9.42 -7.35 -3.44
C SER A 269 -9.19 -6.01 -2.74
N ASP A 270 -7.94 -5.57 -2.73
CA ASP A 270 -7.52 -4.29 -2.13
C ASP A 270 -8.30 -3.12 -2.75
N ASP A 271 -8.42 -3.09 -4.08
CA ASP A 271 -9.13 -2.03 -4.80
C ASP A 271 -10.62 -1.98 -4.45
N GLN A 272 -11.31 -3.13 -4.41
CA GLN A 272 -12.73 -3.16 -4.05
C GLN A 272 -12.96 -2.75 -2.60
N ALA A 273 -12.10 -3.19 -1.68
CA ALA A 273 -12.16 -2.79 -0.29
C ALA A 273 -11.89 -1.29 -0.11
N ARG A 274 -11.00 -0.69 -0.90
CA ARG A 274 -10.77 0.77 -0.91
C ARG A 274 -11.95 1.55 -1.49
N ILE A 275 -12.56 1.07 -2.56
CA ILE A 275 -13.77 1.68 -3.13
C ILE A 275 -14.88 1.69 -2.07
N MET A 276 -15.09 0.56 -1.39
CA MET A 276 -16.04 0.46 -0.29
C MET A 276 -15.68 1.40 0.88
N PHE A 277 -14.41 1.44 1.29
CA PHE A 277 -13.96 2.37 2.32
C PHE A 277 -14.26 3.83 1.94
N ASN A 278 -13.96 4.21 0.71
CA ASN A 278 -14.22 5.56 0.22
C ASN A 278 -15.72 5.87 0.14
N SER A 279 -16.58 4.89 -0.19
CA SER A 279 -18.03 5.09 -0.15
C SER A 279 -18.51 5.33 1.28
N VAL A 280 -17.95 4.63 2.28
CA VAL A 280 -18.27 4.89 3.69
C VAL A 280 -17.80 6.28 4.11
N MET A 281 -16.59 6.70 3.71
CA MET A 281 -16.13 8.07 3.96
C MET A 281 -17.04 9.11 3.30
N ALA A 282 -17.65 8.81 2.16
CA ALA A 282 -18.63 9.68 1.51
C ALA A 282 -19.96 9.72 2.28
N THR A 283 -20.49 8.58 2.72
CA THR A 283 -21.68 8.53 3.59
C THR A 283 -21.49 9.32 4.88
N LEU A 284 -20.25 9.37 5.38
CA LEU A 284 -19.88 10.14 6.56
C LEU A 284 -19.44 11.58 6.25
N ASP A 285 -19.62 12.11 5.06
CA ASP A 285 -19.16 13.47 4.68
C ASP A 285 -17.68 13.75 5.01
N LEU A 286 -16.82 12.72 4.91
CA LEU A 286 -15.38 12.78 5.23
C LEU A 286 -14.48 12.78 3.99
N THR A 287 -15.04 12.90 2.78
CA THR A 287 -14.27 12.83 1.52
C THR A 287 -13.17 13.89 1.41
N THR A 288 -13.43 15.10 1.89
CA THR A 288 -12.48 16.24 1.87
C THR A 288 -11.19 15.94 2.64
N TYR A 289 -11.25 15.09 3.66
CA TYR A 289 -10.09 14.70 4.46
C TYR A 289 -9.16 13.74 3.71
N ASN A 290 -9.65 13.06 2.67
CA ASN A 290 -8.92 12.04 1.91
C ASN A 290 -8.35 10.94 2.83
N TYR A 291 -9.17 10.44 3.75
CA TYR A 291 -8.79 9.31 4.57
C TYR A 291 -8.62 8.05 3.73
N THR A 292 -7.74 7.18 4.20
CA THR A 292 -7.52 5.85 3.62
C THR A 292 -7.56 4.81 4.73
N PRO A 293 -7.62 3.51 4.42
CA PRO A 293 -7.49 2.46 5.44
C PRO A 293 -6.21 2.59 6.30
N HIS A 294 -5.14 3.18 5.75
CA HIS A 294 -3.93 3.45 6.52
C HIS A 294 -4.11 4.59 7.55
N SER A 295 -5.04 5.52 7.30
CA SER A 295 -5.41 6.57 8.26
C SER A 295 -6.04 5.99 9.51
N LEU A 296 -6.85 4.91 9.40
CA LEU A 296 -7.38 4.21 10.59
C LEU A 296 -6.25 3.65 11.45
N ARG A 297 -5.27 2.99 10.82
CA ARG A 297 -4.08 2.49 11.52
C ARG A 297 -3.31 3.59 12.24
N HIS A 298 -3.12 4.75 11.61
CA HIS A 298 -2.50 5.89 12.27
C HIS A 298 -3.33 6.39 13.46
N SER A 299 -4.66 6.39 13.33
CA SER A 299 -5.56 6.77 14.42
C SER A 299 -5.42 5.83 15.62
N VAL A 300 -5.33 4.52 15.38
CA VAL A 300 -5.05 3.52 16.43
C VAL A 300 -3.68 3.75 17.07
N ALA A 301 -2.64 4.00 16.27
CA ALA A 301 -1.30 4.28 16.78
C ALA A 301 -1.28 5.52 17.70
N THR A 302 -1.87 6.62 17.23
CA THR A 302 -1.98 7.87 17.98
C THR A 302 -2.76 7.66 19.28
N HIS A 303 -3.88 6.93 19.23
CA HIS A 303 -4.67 6.65 20.41
C HIS A 303 -3.92 5.83 21.47
N LEU A 304 -3.23 4.76 21.06
CA LEU A 304 -2.46 3.94 21.99
C LEU A 304 -1.35 4.75 22.66
N LEU A 305 -0.64 5.59 21.90
CA LEU A 305 0.38 6.47 22.45
C LEU A 305 -0.20 7.50 23.41
N TYR A 306 -1.36 8.09 23.08
CA TYR A 306 -2.07 9.02 23.97
C TYR A 306 -2.49 8.35 25.29
N LYS A 307 -2.89 7.07 25.23
CA LYS A 307 -3.19 6.25 26.40
C LYS A 307 -1.96 5.80 27.19
N GLY A 308 -0.76 6.25 26.80
CA GLY A 308 0.49 5.97 27.51
C GLY A 308 1.10 4.62 27.18
N VAL A 309 0.61 3.92 26.14
CA VAL A 309 1.24 2.66 25.70
C VAL A 309 2.63 2.96 25.18
N PRO A 310 3.68 2.27 25.68
CA PRO A 310 5.04 2.50 25.22
C PRO A 310 5.18 2.32 23.71
N GLU A 311 5.93 3.20 23.05
CA GLU A 311 6.16 3.18 21.60
C GLU A 311 6.57 1.82 21.04
N ARG A 312 7.41 1.09 21.77
CA ARG A 312 7.89 -0.23 21.37
C ARG A 312 6.77 -1.26 21.36
N GLU A 313 5.84 -1.15 22.30
CA GLU A 313 4.64 -1.99 22.34
C GLU A 313 3.72 -1.62 21.17
N VAL A 314 3.45 -0.33 20.94
CA VAL A 314 2.68 0.15 19.77
C VAL A 314 3.26 -0.36 18.45
N ALA A 315 4.58 -0.30 18.29
CA ALA A 315 5.27 -0.82 17.11
C ALA A 315 5.12 -2.35 16.95
N THR A 316 5.10 -3.08 18.06
CA THR A 316 4.89 -4.54 18.09
C THR A 316 3.46 -4.89 17.70
N ILE A 317 2.47 -4.24 18.30
CA ILE A 317 1.02 -4.43 18.04
C ILE A 317 0.70 -4.15 16.57
N LEU A 318 1.26 -3.08 16.02
CA LEU A 318 1.02 -2.70 14.64
C LEU A 318 1.92 -3.48 13.65
N GLY A 319 3.00 -4.12 14.09
CA GLY A 319 3.91 -4.88 13.22
C GLY A 319 4.80 -4.00 12.34
N HIS A 320 5.47 -3.02 12.95
CA HIS A 320 6.51 -2.21 12.31
C HIS A 320 7.91 -2.81 12.57
N ALA A 321 8.68 -3.06 11.50
CA ALA A 321 10.09 -3.45 11.58
C ALA A 321 11.05 -2.25 11.69
N SER A 322 10.54 -1.02 11.76
CA SER A 322 11.35 0.20 11.96
C SER A 322 10.46 1.38 12.42
N PRO A 323 10.93 2.27 13.32
CA PRO A 323 10.11 3.26 14.05
C PRO A 323 9.79 4.53 13.25
N THR A 324 9.66 4.47 11.93
CA THR A 324 9.52 5.72 11.16
C THR A 324 8.16 6.39 11.29
N VAL A 325 7.12 5.64 11.70
CA VAL A 325 5.80 6.20 12.05
C VAL A 325 5.77 6.69 13.50
N THR A 326 6.50 6.02 14.40
CA THR A 326 6.54 6.32 15.83
C THR A 326 7.36 7.58 16.14
N ASN A 327 8.52 7.76 15.49
CA ASN A 327 9.37 8.95 15.69
C ASN A 327 8.71 10.29 15.26
N GLN A 328 7.68 10.26 14.42
CA GLN A 328 7.04 11.48 13.92
C GLN A 328 6.05 12.07 14.93
N ILE A 329 5.46 11.24 15.79
CA ILE A 329 4.63 11.72 16.89
C ILE A 329 5.50 12.46 17.93
N TYR A 330 6.79 12.10 18.01
CA TYR A 330 7.74 12.70 18.96
C TYR A 330 8.45 13.98 18.47
N SER A 331 8.46 14.30 17.18
CA SER A 331 9.08 15.56 16.73
C SER A 331 8.32 16.82 17.18
N HIS A 332 7.20 16.69 17.89
CA HIS A 332 6.42 17.79 18.49
C HIS A 332 6.31 17.70 20.02
N THR A 333 7.18 16.93 20.69
CA THR A 333 7.17 16.84 22.17
C THR A 333 8.16 17.77 22.88
N GLU A 334 8.96 18.55 22.15
CA GLU A 334 9.66 19.71 22.71
C GLU A 334 9.04 21.00 22.19
N GLY A 335 8.08 21.56 22.94
CA GLY A 335 7.84 23.01 22.90
C GLY A 335 6.46 23.55 22.52
N SER A 336 5.44 22.73 22.23
CA SER A 336 4.11 23.30 21.91
C SER A 336 2.95 22.49 22.46
N LYS A 337 2.19 23.15 23.34
CA LYS A 337 0.87 22.81 23.88
C LYS A 337 0.21 21.62 23.16
N ILE A 338 0.08 20.52 23.90
CA ILE A 338 -0.76 19.37 23.57
C ILE A 338 -2.14 19.91 23.16
N GLN A 339 -2.38 19.94 21.85
CA GLN A 339 -3.69 20.22 21.29
C GLN A 339 -4.52 18.98 21.58
N ARG A 340 -5.34 19.05 22.64
CA ARG A 340 -6.32 18.07 23.13
C ARG A 340 -6.24 16.70 22.44
N GLY A 341 -5.47 15.80 23.04
CA GLY A 341 -5.41 14.41 22.60
C GLY A 341 -6.70 13.67 22.91
N MET A 342 -7.02 12.72 22.02
CA MET A 342 -8.27 11.96 21.94
C MET A 342 -8.53 11.14 23.20
N THR A 343 -9.57 11.48 23.93
CA THR A 343 -10.12 10.61 24.96
C THR A 343 -11.38 10.02 24.37
N PHE A 344 -11.26 8.94 23.61
CA PHE A 344 -12.44 8.22 23.12
C PHE A 344 -13.37 7.93 24.30
N GLY A 345 -14.51 8.61 24.32
CA GLY A 345 -15.63 8.29 25.18
C GLY A 345 -16.25 7.02 24.65
N PHE A 346 -15.73 5.87 25.10
CA PHE A 346 -16.35 4.57 24.88
C PHE A 346 -17.44 4.31 25.91
#